data_AF-A0A2W6E4V8-F1
#
_entry.id   AF-A0A2W6E4V8-F1
#
_cell.length_a   1.000
_cell.length_b   1.000
_cell.length_c   1.000
_cell.angle_alpha   90.00
_cell.angle_beta   90.00
_cell.angle_gamma   90.00
#
_symmetry.space_group_name_H-M   'P 1'
#
loop_
_entity.id
_entity.type
_entity.pdbx_description
1 polymer ?
#
loop_
_entity_poly.entity_id
_entity_poly.type
_entity_poly.pdbx_seq_one_letter_code
_entity_poly.pdbx_strand_id
1 'polypeptide(L)'
;PCVVSSALETSIGLGAQLALAGALPELDFACGLGTLSLFDGDVVGGSGSLRAVDGYLAVPRRPPAPDAALLDRYELADPQRAAWWRDRLRRVRAEQQRAEHRL
;
A
#
# COMPACT_ATOMS: atom_id res chain seq x y z
N PRO A 1 -23.35 0.88 5.72
CA PRO A 1 -22.17 0.29 6.40
C PRO A 1 -21.18 -0.37 5.43
N CYS A 2 -19.90 0.03 5.51
CA CYS A 2 -18.77 -0.58 4.79
C CYS A 2 -17.51 -0.59 5.68
N VAL A 3 -16.48 -1.36 5.30
CA VAL A 3 -15.20 -1.40 6.00
C VAL A 3 -14.05 -1.35 5.00
N VAL A 4 -12.96 -0.65 5.35
CA VAL A 4 -11.73 -0.62 4.56
C VAL A 4 -10.79 -1.72 5.05
N SER A 5 -10.23 -2.49 4.12
CA SER A 5 -9.29 -3.58 4.41
C SER A 5 -8.07 -3.49 3.52
N SER A 6 -6.94 -3.95 4.06
CA SER A 6 -5.67 -4.13 3.35
C SER A 6 -5.61 -5.43 2.57
N ALA A 7 -4.81 -5.41 1.50
CA ALA A 7 -4.41 -6.59 0.73
C ALA A 7 -2.94 -6.97 1.01
N LEU A 8 -2.45 -6.68 2.22
CA LEU A 8 -1.06 -6.88 2.65
C LEU A 8 -0.07 -6.03 1.83
N GLU A 9 -0.13 -4.72 2.02
CA GLU A 9 0.78 -3.78 1.40
C GLU A 9 1.81 -3.23 2.38
N THR A 10 2.91 -2.70 1.84
CA THR A 10 3.80 -1.80 2.57
C THR A 10 3.10 -0.49 2.90
N SER A 11 3.75 0.39 3.66
CA SER A 11 3.18 1.72 3.97
C SER A 11 2.83 2.55 2.73
N ILE A 12 3.47 2.29 1.58
CA ILE A 12 3.14 2.95 0.30
C ILE A 12 1.68 2.67 -0.08
N GLY A 13 1.28 1.40 -0.08
CA GLY A 13 -0.09 1.00 -0.45
C GLY A 13 -1.10 1.30 0.65
N LEU A 14 -0.73 1.10 1.92
CA LEU A 14 -1.58 1.44 3.07
C LEU A 14 -1.95 2.92 3.10
N GLY A 15 -1.07 3.81 2.62
CA GLY A 15 -1.37 5.24 2.51
C GLY A 15 -2.62 5.54 1.68
N ALA A 16 -2.85 4.80 0.58
CA ALA A 16 -4.03 4.97 -0.26
C ALA A 16 -5.31 4.49 0.44
N GLN A 17 -5.22 3.42 1.23
CA GLN A 17 -6.36 2.90 1.98
C GLN A 17 -6.72 3.77 3.18
N LEU A 18 -5.73 4.35 3.85
CA LEU A 18 -5.97 5.35 4.90
C LEU A 18 -6.61 6.62 4.32
N ALA A 19 -6.23 7.02 3.10
CA ALA A 19 -6.90 8.11 2.41
C ALA A 19 -8.38 7.77 2.12
N LEU A 20 -8.67 6.54 1.69
CA LEU A 20 -10.06 6.08 1.52
C LEU A 20 -10.82 6.08 2.86
N ALA A 21 -10.26 5.47 3.90
CA ALA A 21 -10.88 5.43 5.23
C ALA A 21 -11.14 6.84 5.78
N GLY A 22 -10.19 7.76 5.63
CA GLY A 22 -10.34 9.15 6.05
C GLY A 22 -11.29 9.99 5.20
N ALA A 23 -11.69 9.51 4.02
CA ALA A 23 -12.66 10.17 3.14
C ALA A 23 -14.09 9.65 3.31
N LEU A 24 -14.28 8.52 4.01
CA LEU A 24 -15.61 8.00 4.28
C LEU A 24 -16.35 8.90 5.29
N PRO A 25 -17.68 9.09 5.13
CA PRO A 25 -18.46 9.93 6.02
C PRO A 25 -18.54 9.38 7.45
N GLU A 26 -18.51 8.06 7.59
CA GLU A 26 -18.56 7.34 8.86
C GLU A 26 -17.71 6.06 8.78
N LEU A 27 -17.20 5.62 9.94
CA LEU A 27 -16.43 4.39 10.12
C LEU A 27 -17.02 3.60 11.30
N ASP A 28 -18.14 2.92 11.06
CA ASP A 28 -18.86 2.16 12.11
C ASP A 28 -18.06 0.98 12.67
N PHE A 29 -17.03 0.54 11.94
CA PHE A 29 -16.18 -0.61 12.28
C PHE A 29 -14.70 -0.25 12.15
N ALA A 30 -13.86 -0.92 12.94
CA ALA A 30 -12.41 -0.84 12.80
C ALA A 30 -11.98 -1.32 11.40
N CYS A 31 -11.06 -0.59 10.77
CA CYS A 31 -10.53 -0.94 9.46
C CYS A 31 -9.45 -2.04 9.59
N GLY A 32 -9.41 -2.95 8.61
CA GLY A 32 -8.41 -4.02 8.52
C GLY A 32 -7.05 -3.54 8.01
N LEU A 33 -6.47 -2.51 8.63
CA LEU A 33 -5.28 -1.80 8.15
C LEU A 33 -4.01 -2.02 8.99
N GLY A 34 -4.11 -2.73 10.12
CA GLY A 34 -2.97 -3.08 10.99
C GLY A 34 -2.02 -4.15 10.44
N THR A 35 -2.00 -4.35 9.12
CA THR A 35 -1.35 -5.48 8.44
C THR A 35 0.17 -5.36 8.35
N LEU A 36 0.73 -4.15 8.53
CA LEU A 36 2.19 -3.96 8.51
C LEU A 36 2.93 -4.75 9.60
N SER A 37 2.23 -5.15 10.66
CA SER A 37 2.75 -6.03 11.72
C SER A 37 3.06 -7.47 11.24
N LEU A 38 2.51 -7.87 10.09
CA LEU A 38 2.69 -9.20 9.50
C LEU A 38 3.95 -9.31 8.63
N PHE A 39 4.65 -8.20 8.38
CA PHE A 39 5.87 -8.14 7.59
C PHE A 39 7.10 -8.04 8.50
N ASP A 40 8.22 -8.62 8.06
CA ASP A 40 9.53 -8.45 8.70
C ASP A 40 10.03 -6.99 8.63
N GLY A 41 9.46 -6.18 7.75
CA GLY A 41 9.89 -4.82 7.51
C GLY A 41 8.95 -4.01 6.65
N ASP A 42 9.38 -2.78 6.38
CA ASP A 42 8.68 -1.82 5.54
C ASP A 42 9.70 -1.07 4.68
N VAL A 43 9.25 -0.50 3.58
CA VAL A 43 10.08 0.32 2.68
C VAL A 43 10.02 1.82 3.01
N VAL A 44 9.21 2.19 4.01
CA VAL A 44 9.11 3.56 4.54
C VAL A 44 9.69 3.60 5.96
N GLY A 45 10.55 4.58 6.22
CA GLY A 45 11.23 4.74 7.51
C GLY A 45 10.53 5.67 8.49
N GLY A 46 10.98 5.65 9.74
CA GLY A 46 10.62 6.60 10.79
C GLY A 46 9.11 6.75 10.99
N SER A 47 8.65 8.00 11.17
CA SER A 47 7.23 8.32 11.34
C SER A 47 6.37 8.14 10.09
N GLY A 48 6.99 7.83 8.94
CA GLY A 48 6.27 7.50 7.71
C GLY A 48 5.81 6.04 7.65
N SER A 49 6.39 5.16 8.48
CA SER A 49 5.98 3.76 8.57
C SER A 49 4.65 3.67 9.32
N LEU A 50 3.60 3.21 8.64
CA LEU A 50 2.21 3.21 9.09
C LEU A 50 1.94 2.03 10.04
N ARG A 51 2.61 2.01 11.18
CA ARG A 51 2.37 1.05 12.26
C ARG A 51 1.28 1.59 13.20
N ALA A 52 0.31 0.73 13.52
CA ALA A 52 -0.76 1.10 14.43
C ALA A 52 -0.22 1.32 15.84
N VAL A 53 -0.69 2.37 16.50
CA VAL A 53 -0.41 2.68 17.90
C VAL A 53 -1.74 2.78 18.61
N ASP A 54 -1.91 2.02 19.69
CA ASP A 54 -3.14 1.95 20.49
C ASP A 54 -4.41 1.66 19.66
N GLY A 55 -4.28 0.91 18.57
CA GLY A 55 -5.39 0.57 17.66
C GLY A 55 -5.73 1.62 16.61
N TYR A 56 -4.95 2.70 16.52
CA TYR A 56 -5.17 3.80 15.58
C TYR A 56 -4.02 3.96 14.58
N LEU A 57 -4.36 4.50 13.41
CA LEU A 57 -3.43 4.89 12.35
C LEU A 57 -3.74 6.32 11.93
N ALA A 58 -2.70 7.14 11.78
CA ALA A 58 -2.85 8.51 11.28
C ALA A 58 -3.07 8.51 9.76
N VAL A 59 -4.02 9.30 9.27
CA VAL A 59 -4.20 9.52 7.83
C VAL A 59 -3.10 10.46 7.33
N PRO A 60 -2.20 10.02 6.45
CA PRO A 60 -1.09 10.84 6.01
C PRO A 60 -1.58 11.95 5.05
N ARG A 61 -1.08 13.18 5.24
CA ARG A 61 -1.42 14.33 4.37
C ARG A 61 -0.79 14.25 2.97
N ARG A 62 0.22 13.39 2.81
CA ARG A 62 0.93 13.16 1.56
C ARG A 62 1.20 11.66 1.43
N PRO A 63 1.30 11.12 0.21
CA PRO A 63 1.71 9.73 0.03
C PRO A 63 3.03 9.45 0.77
N PRO A 64 3.13 8.34 1.53
CA PRO A 64 4.39 7.90 2.11
C PRO A 64 5.44 7.71 1.00
N ALA A 65 6.66 8.18 1.23
CA ALA A 65 7.77 8.04 0.30
C ALA A 65 8.69 6.91 0.76
N PRO A 66 9.19 6.07 -0.17
CA PRO A 66 10.12 5.01 0.21
C PRO A 66 11.47 5.60 0.63
N ASP A 67 12.11 4.93 1.58
CA ASP A 67 13.49 5.19 1.98
C ASP A 67 14.43 4.36 1.09
N ALA A 68 15.44 5.00 0.51
CA ALA A 68 16.39 4.34 -0.39
C ALA A 68 17.15 3.19 0.29
N ALA A 69 17.59 3.36 1.54
CA ALA A 69 18.30 2.32 2.27
C ALA A 69 17.39 1.13 2.60
N LEU A 70 16.09 1.36 2.81
CA LEU A 70 15.12 0.28 3.00
C LEU A 70 14.78 -0.42 1.68
N LEU A 71 14.71 0.30 0.57
CA LEU A 71 14.57 -0.30 -0.75
C LEU A 71 15.76 -1.22 -1.08
N ASP A 72 16.99 -0.77 -0.83
CA ASP A 72 18.19 -1.58 -1.02
C ASP A 72 18.16 -2.83 -0.11
N ARG A 73 17.72 -2.66 1.14
CA ARG A 73 17.61 -3.76 2.11
C ARG A 73 16.62 -4.85 1.69
N TYR A 74 15.48 -4.46 1.12
CA TYR A 74 14.40 -5.38 0.71
C TYR A 74 14.38 -5.61 -0.80
N GLU A 75 15.49 -5.33 -1.49
CA GLU A 75 15.56 -5.45 -2.94
C GLU A 75 15.28 -6.89 -3.39
N LEU A 76 14.47 -7.01 -4.45
CA LEU A 76 14.26 -8.27 -5.13
C LEU A 76 15.50 -8.62 -5.96
N ALA A 77 16.38 -9.45 -5.39
CA ALA A 77 17.64 -9.83 -6.02
C ALA A 77 17.49 -10.75 -7.25
N ASP A 78 16.35 -11.41 -7.44
CA ASP A 78 16.11 -12.30 -8.58
C ASP A 78 15.71 -11.50 -9.83
N PRO A 79 16.57 -11.39 -10.86
CA PRO A 79 16.29 -10.62 -12.06
C PRO A 79 15.14 -11.21 -12.90
N GLN A 80 14.94 -12.53 -12.88
CA GLN A 80 13.82 -13.17 -13.58
C GLN A 80 12.51 -12.84 -12.91
N ARG A 81 12.47 -12.85 -11.57
CA ARG A 81 11.28 -12.41 -10.82
C ARG A 81 10.99 -10.92 -11.03
N ALA A 82 12.03 -10.08 -11.07
CA ALA A 82 11.86 -8.66 -11.33
C ALA A 82 11.32 -8.40 -12.73
N ALA A 83 11.82 -9.11 -13.75
CA ALA A 83 11.26 -9.07 -15.11
C ALA A 83 9.79 -9.54 -15.11
N TRP A 84 9.48 -10.64 -14.44
CA TRP A 84 8.10 -11.15 -14.34
C TRP A 84 7.12 -10.12 -13.77
N TRP A 85 7.51 -9.38 -12.71
CA TRP A 85 6.68 -8.33 -12.13
C TRP A 85 6.45 -7.16 -13.09
N ARG A 86 7.51 -6.70 -13.78
CA ARG A 86 7.39 -5.64 -14.80
C ARG A 86 6.46 -6.07 -15.93
N ASP A 87 6.56 -7.31 -16.38
CA ASP A 87 5.70 -7.88 -17.42
C ASP A 87 4.24 -7.97 -16.98
N ARG A 88 4.01 -8.39 -15.73
CA ARG A 88 2.67 -8.43 -15.14
C ARG A 88 2.04 -7.03 -15.09
N LEU A 89 2.81 -6.02 -14.65
CA LEU A 89 2.35 -4.63 -14.62
C LEU A 89 1.97 -4.13 -16.02
N ARG A 90 2.79 -4.44 -17.04
CA ARG A 90 2.48 -4.09 -18.44
C ARG A 90 1.17 -4.71 -18.91
N ARG A 91 0.92 -5.99 -18.61
CA ARG A 91 -0.35 -6.66 -18.95
C ARG A 91 -1.55 -6.01 -18.27
N VAL A 92 -1.48 -5.74 -16.98
CA VAL A 92 -2.58 -5.11 -16.22
C VAL A 92 -2.88 -3.70 -16.74
N ARG A 93 -1.85 -2.90 -17.05
CA ARG A 93 -2.04 -1.57 -17.64
C ARG A 93 -2.73 -1.60 -19.00
N ALA A 94 -2.38 -2.57 -19.85
CA ALA A 94 -3.05 -2.72 -21.14
C ALA A 94 -4.54 -3.06 -20.98
N GLU A 95 -4.91 -3.89 -20.01
CA GLU A 95 -6.32 -4.19 -19.72
C GLU A 95 -7.07 -2.98 -19.14
N GLN A 96 -6.43 -2.20 -18.25
CA GLN A 96 -6.99 -0.96 -17.73
C GLN A 96 -7.30 0.03 -18.87
N GLN A 97 -6.34 0.27 -19.77
CA GLN A 97 -6.52 1.17 -20.92
C GLN A 97 -7.64 0.71 -21.85
N ARG A 98 -7.76 -0.61 -22.08
CA ARG A 98 -8.87 -1.19 -22.86
C ARG A 98 -10.23 -1.01 -22.19
N ALA A 99 -10.29 -0.99 -20.86
CA ALA A 99 -11.52 -0.71 -20.13
C ALA A 99 -11.90 0.76 -20.23
N GLU A 100 -10.92 1.67 -20.11
CA GLU A 100 -11.13 3.12 -20.22
C GLU A 100 -11.66 3.54 -21.59
N HIS A 101 -11.18 2.96 -22.70
CA HIS A 101 -11.69 3.25 -24.04
C HIS A 101 -13.10 2.70 -24.35
N ARG A 102 -13.66 1.87 -23.48
CA ARG A 102 -15.02 1.31 -23.62
C ARG A 102 -16.09 2.12 -22.88
N LEU A 103 -15.68 3.02 -21.99
CA LEU A 103 -16.53 3.95 -21.25
C LEU A 103 -16.73 5.24 -22.06
#